data_AF-A0A015M7R2-F1
#
_entry.id   AF-A0A015M7R2-F1
#
_cell.length_a   1.000
_cell.length_b   1.000
_cell.length_c   1.000
_cell.angle_alpha   90.00
_cell.angle_beta   90.00
_cell.angle_gamma   90.00
#
_symmetry.space_group_name_H-M   'P 1'
#
loop_
_entity.id
_entity.type
_entity.pdbx_description
1 polymer ?
#
loop_
_entity_poly.entity_id
_entity_poly.type
_entity_poly.pdbx_seq_one_letter_code
_entity_poly.pdbx_strand_id
1 'polypeptide(L)'
;MLTEKIKKKLLYTEYWETPYEKWGVDTWDSFFYEKYSGSKRKSRSALAVELKVLNKHLKPGREKEKVSILKHNLKCATPCILRLWGITSSRLDLSTVMM
;
A
#
# COMPACT_ATOMS: atom_id res chain seq x y z
N MET A 1 -13.03 -6.50 7.70
CA MET A 1 -13.24 -7.48 6.61
C MET A 1 -13.57 -6.72 5.34
N LEU A 2 -12.87 -7.04 4.24
CA LEU A 2 -13.11 -6.39 2.96
C LEU A 2 -14.49 -6.78 2.39
N THR A 3 -15.23 -5.78 1.93
CA THR A 3 -16.50 -6.01 1.24
C THR A 3 -16.28 -6.68 -0.12
N GLU A 4 -17.22 -7.52 -0.55
CA GLU A 4 -17.20 -8.20 -1.85
C GLU A 4 -17.02 -7.25 -3.04
N LYS A 5 -17.54 -6.02 -2.94
CA LYS A 5 -17.34 -4.96 -3.95
C LYS A 5 -15.88 -4.56 -4.13
N ILE A 6 -15.11 -4.58 -3.04
CA ILE A 6 -13.67 -4.26 -3.07
C ILE A 6 -12.91 -5.47 -3.61
N LYS A 7 -13.25 -6.68 -3.15
CA LYS A 7 -12.59 -7.91 -3.61
C LYS A 7 -12.63 -8.08 -5.13
N LYS A 8 -13.77 -7.83 -5.77
CA LYS A 8 -13.90 -7.89 -7.24
C LYS A 8 -12.96 -6.93 -8.01
N LYS A 9 -12.36 -5.94 -7.35
CA LYS A 9 -11.45 -4.95 -7.96
C LYS A 9 -9.98 -5.24 -7.68
N LEU A 10 -9.70 -6.15 -6.76
CA LEU A 10 -8.35 -6.55 -6.38
C LEU A 10 -7.94 -7.75 -7.23
N LEU A 11 -6.71 -7.76 -7.72
CA LEU A 11 -6.17 -8.89 -8.49
C LEU A 11 -5.65 -10.00 -7.56
N TYR A 12 -5.26 -9.63 -6.33
CA TYR A 12 -4.61 -10.52 -5.36
C TYR A 12 -5.45 -10.65 -4.09
N THR A 13 -6.74 -10.99 -4.26
CA THR A 13 -7.71 -11.07 -3.16
C THR A 13 -7.28 -11.99 -2.03
N GLU A 14 -6.65 -13.12 -2.34
CA GLU A 14 -6.20 -14.12 -1.36
C GLU A 14 -5.35 -13.51 -0.24
N TYR A 15 -4.45 -12.60 -0.58
CA TYR A 15 -3.62 -11.93 0.42
C TYR A 15 -4.45 -10.99 1.32
N TRP A 16 -5.38 -10.26 0.71
CA TRP A 16 -6.17 -9.26 1.41
C TRP A 16 -7.32 -9.84 2.26
N GLU A 17 -7.63 -11.12 2.10
CA GLU A 17 -8.55 -11.84 2.99
C GLU A 17 -7.93 -12.11 4.37
N THR A 18 -6.60 -12.02 4.49
CA THR A 18 -5.92 -12.10 5.79
C THR A 18 -6.27 -10.90 6.68
N PRO A 19 -6.21 -11.07 8.02
CA PRO A 19 -6.42 -9.97 8.96
C PRO A 19 -5.48 -8.80 8.69
N TYR A 20 -5.97 -7.56 8.83
CA TYR A 20 -5.22 -6.35 8.49
C TYR A 20 -3.95 -6.16 9.32
N GLU A 21 -3.85 -6.81 10.48
CA GLU A 21 -2.65 -6.87 11.31
C GLU A 21 -1.48 -7.51 10.56
N LYS A 22 -1.76 -8.49 9.70
CA LYS A 22 -0.76 -9.20 8.89
C LYS A 22 -0.36 -8.47 7.62
N TRP A 23 -1.03 -7.36 7.27
CA TRP A 23 -0.71 -6.61 6.07
C TRP A 23 0.62 -5.85 6.26
N GLY A 24 1.61 -6.24 5.47
CA GLY A 24 2.96 -5.69 5.44
C GLY A 24 3.51 -5.63 4.02
N VAL A 25 4.55 -4.81 3.81
CA VAL A 25 5.30 -4.82 2.55
C VAL A 25 6.09 -6.12 2.43
N ASP A 26 6.70 -6.58 3.52
CA ASP A 26 7.51 -7.80 3.51
C ASP A 26 6.66 -9.06 3.34
N THR A 27 5.52 -9.15 4.04
CA THR A 27 4.57 -10.26 3.89
C THR A 27 3.94 -10.29 2.50
N TRP A 28 3.69 -9.12 1.89
CA TRP A 28 3.27 -9.03 0.50
C TRP A 28 4.34 -9.53 -0.45
N ASP A 29 5.58 -9.04 -0.28
CA ASP A 29 6.71 -9.45 -1.11
C ASP A 29 6.85 -10.99 -1.04
N SER A 30 6.85 -11.59 0.16
CA SER A 30 6.88 -13.05 0.34
C SER A 30 5.76 -13.77 -0.42
N PHE A 31 4.50 -13.35 -0.25
CA PHE A 31 3.36 -13.92 -0.96
C PHE A 31 3.51 -13.83 -2.49
N PHE A 32 3.93 -12.66 -2.98
CA PHE A 32 4.10 -12.41 -4.41
C PHE A 32 5.23 -13.25 -5.01
N TYR A 33 6.34 -13.39 -4.30
CA TYR A 33 7.48 -14.21 -4.71
C TYR A 33 7.12 -15.70 -4.77
N GLU A 34 6.43 -16.20 -3.75
CA GLU A 34 6.02 -17.60 -3.67
C GLU A 34 5.07 -17.98 -4.82
N LYS A 35 4.09 -17.13 -5.13
CA LYS A 35 3.10 -17.40 -6.18
C LYS A 35 3.56 -17.12 -7.61
N TYR A 36 4.31 -16.04 -7.83
CA TYR A 36 4.54 -15.50 -9.18
C TYR A 36 6.02 -15.45 -9.57
N SER A 37 6.95 -15.85 -8.70
CA SER A 37 8.41 -15.85 -8.97
C SER A 37 8.88 -14.54 -9.61
N GLY A 38 8.44 -13.41 -9.03
CA GLY A 38 8.62 -12.08 -9.60
C GLY A 38 9.90 -11.36 -9.18
N SER A 39 10.03 -10.08 -9.55
CA SER A 39 11.06 -9.20 -8.99
C SER A 39 10.45 -8.27 -7.95
N LYS A 40 11.25 -7.79 -6.98
CA LYS A 40 10.81 -6.88 -5.91
C LYS A 40 10.15 -5.62 -6.47
N ARG A 41 10.65 -5.14 -7.61
CA ARG A 41 10.08 -4.00 -8.33
C ARG A 41 8.66 -4.29 -8.84
N LYS A 42 8.43 -5.46 -9.45
CA LYS A 42 7.10 -5.87 -9.93
C LYS A 42 6.13 -6.05 -8.76
N SER A 43 6.58 -6.71 -7.69
CA SER A 43 5.81 -6.89 -6.45
C SER A 43 5.36 -5.54 -5.87
N ARG A 44 6.30 -4.60 -5.69
CA ARG A 44 6.02 -3.26 -5.15
C ARG A 44 5.10 -2.42 -6.05
N SER A 45 5.28 -2.51 -7.36
CA SER A 45 4.37 -1.85 -8.32
C SER A 45 2.95 -2.41 -8.22
N ALA A 46 2.80 -3.72 -8.13
CA ALA A 46 1.49 -4.37 -7.94
C ALA A 46 0.85 -3.94 -6.61
N LEU A 47 1.61 -3.98 -5.51
CA LEU A 47 1.14 -3.52 -4.20
C LEU A 47 0.68 -2.06 -4.23
N ALA A 48 1.40 -1.18 -4.92
CA ALA A 48 1.02 0.23 -5.02
C ALA A 48 -0.32 0.44 -5.75
N VAL A 49 -0.61 -0.35 -6.77
CA VAL A 49 -1.90 -0.34 -7.48
C VAL A 49 -3.02 -0.82 -6.57
N GLU A 50 -2.81 -1.94 -5.89
CA GLU A 50 -3.77 -2.53 -4.95
C GLU A 50 -4.10 -1.58 -3.79
N LEU A 51 -3.07 -0.98 -3.16
CA LEU A 51 -3.25 0.00 -2.08
C LEU A 51 -4.01 1.25 -2.56
N LYS A 52 -3.87 1.64 -3.83
CA LYS A 52 -4.64 2.76 -4.40
C LYS A 52 -6.12 2.40 -4.53
N VAL A 53 -6.44 1.18 -4.95
CA VAL A 53 -7.82 0.67 -5.02
C VAL A 53 -8.42 0.56 -3.62
N LEU A 54 -7.70 -0.03 -2.67
CA LEU A 54 -8.11 -0.15 -1.28
C LEU A 54 -8.38 1.23 -0.66
N ASN A 55 -7.45 2.17 -0.78
CA ASN A 55 -7.60 3.50 -0.19
C ASN A 55 -8.81 4.28 -0.74
N LYS A 56 -9.17 4.05 -2.01
CA LYS A 56 -10.32 4.70 -2.66
C LYS A 56 -11.66 4.12 -2.20
N HIS A 57 -11.72 2.82 -1.91
CA HIS A 57 -12.99 2.12 -1.65
C HIS A 57 -13.19 1.71 -0.19
N LEU A 58 -12.14 1.70 0.62
CA LEU A 58 -12.25 1.46 2.05
C LEU A 58 -12.96 2.62 2.75
N LYS A 59 -13.91 2.23 3.59
CA LYS A 59 -14.51 3.13 4.58
C LYS A 59 -13.45 3.58 5.59
N PRO A 60 -13.58 4.77 6.18
CA PRO A 60 -12.69 5.21 7.26
C PRO A 60 -12.72 4.19 8.41
N GLY A 61 -11.53 3.84 8.92
CA GLY A 61 -11.33 2.82 9.95
C GLY A 61 -9.89 2.31 9.98
N ARG A 62 -9.61 1.31 10.84
CA ARG A 62 -8.26 0.74 11.05
C ARG A 62 -7.64 0.19 9.76
N GLU A 63 -8.44 -0.46 8.91
CA GLU A 63 -7.98 -0.99 7.63
C GLU A 63 -7.50 0.12 6.69
N LYS A 64 -8.20 1.26 6.65
CA LYS A 64 -7.83 2.41 5.82
C LYS A 64 -6.58 3.12 6.33
N GLU A 65 -6.44 3.21 7.65
CA GLU A 65 -5.25 3.74 8.30
C GLU A 65 -4.03 2.85 8.00
N LYS A 66 -4.18 1.53 8.15
CA LYS A 66 -3.14 0.55 7.79
C LYS A 66 -2.72 0.67 6.32
N VAL A 67 -3.67 0.77 5.40
CA VAL A 67 -3.41 0.96 3.96
C VAL A 67 -2.67 2.28 3.70
N SER A 68 -3.00 3.34 4.44
CA SER A 68 -2.31 4.64 4.33
C SER A 68 -0.86 4.56 4.80
N ILE A 69 -0.61 3.88 5.91
CA ILE A 69 0.75 3.62 6.43
C ILE A 69 1.55 2.78 5.42
N LEU A 70 0.98 1.70 4.89
CA LEU A 70 1.65 0.86 3.89
C LEU A 70 2.00 1.64 2.62
N LYS A 71 1.09 2.50 2.16
CA LYS A 71 1.33 3.37 1.00
C LYS A 71 2.45 4.38 1.26
N HIS A 72 2.53 4.92 2.47
CA HIS A 72 3.62 5.81 2.88
C HIS A 72 4.97 5.06 2.87
N ASN A 73 5.02 3.87 3.48
CA ASN A 73 6.23 3.04 3.54
C ASN A 73 6.74 2.63 2.15
N LEU A 74 5.83 2.34 1.22
CA LEU A 74 6.17 2.04 -0.18
C LEU A 74 6.79 3.23 -0.92
N LYS A 75 6.28 4.44 -0.67
CA LYS A 75 6.82 5.68 -1.26
C LYS A 75 8.22 5.98 -0.72
N CYS A 76 8.45 5.82 0.57
CA CYS A 76 9.78 6.03 1.17
C CYS A 76 10.80 4.99 0.69
N ALA A 77 10.37 3.77 0.33
CA ALA A 77 11.23 2.71 -0.20
C ALA A 77 11.53 2.83 -1.71
N THR A 78 10.98 3.82 -2.41
CA THR A 78 11.32 4.13 -3.81
C THR A 78 12.17 5.39 -3.85
N PRO A 79 13.45 5.35 -4.26
CA PRO A 79 14.23 6.56 -4.46
C PRO A 79 13.57 7.37 -5.57
N CYS A 80 13.02 8.54 -5.23
CA CYS A 80 12.73 9.73 -6.06
C CYS A 80 12.32 9.59 -7.56
N ILE A 81 11.81 8.46 -8.06
CA ILE A 81 11.36 8.34 -9.47
C ILE A 81 9.96 8.97 -9.67
N LEU A 82 9.24 9.30 -8.59
CA LEU A 82 7.93 9.98 -8.68
C LEU A 82 8.01 11.45 -9.12
N ARG A 83 9.20 12.00 -9.40
CA ARG A 83 9.33 13.34 -10.01
C ARG A 83 8.77 13.40 -11.45
N LEU A 84 8.47 12.26 -12.08
CA LEU A 84 7.88 12.20 -13.42
C LEU A 84 6.34 12.17 -13.43
N TRP A 85 5.67 12.05 -12.29
CA TRP A 85 4.20 11.93 -12.22
C TRP A 85 3.55 12.99 -11.31
N GLY A 86 4.02 14.25 -11.39
CA GLY A 86 3.21 15.45 -11.12
C GLY A 86 2.34 15.47 -9.87
N ILE A 87 2.74 14.83 -8.77
CA ILE A 87 2.03 14.92 -7.48
C ILE A 87 2.95 15.67 -6.54
N THR A 88 2.71 16.97 -6.41
CA THR A 88 3.31 17.81 -5.39
C THR A 88 2.85 17.30 -4.03
N SER A 89 3.77 16.71 -3.27
CA SER A 89 3.58 16.42 -1.86
C SER A 89 3.72 17.74 -1.10
N SER A 90 2.64 18.50 -1.03
CA SER A 90 2.58 19.66 -0.16
C SER A 90 2.57 19.19 1.29
N ARG A 91 3.70 19.45 1.97
CA ARG A 91 3.75 19.97 3.33
C ARG A 91 3.25 19.05 4.45
N LEU A 92 4.16 18.27 5.03
CA LEU A 92 4.19 18.08 6.47
C LEU A 92 5.35 18.92 7.00
N ASP A 93 4.97 20.11 7.45
CA ASP A 93 5.79 21.06 8.18
C ASP A 93 6.11 20.43 9.54
N LEU A 94 7.34 19.93 9.71
CA LEU A 94 7.90 19.64 11.02
C LEU A 94 8.39 20.97 11.61
N SER A 95 7.45 21.78 12.09
CA SER A 95 7.77 22.89 12.99
C SER A 95 7.31 22.55 14.39
N THR A 96 8.31 22.48 15.28
CA THR A 96 8.25 23.09 16.61
C THR A 96 7.24 22.51 17.59
N VAL A 97 7.61 21.43 18.28
CA VAL A 97 7.55 21.35 19.75
C VAL A 97 8.57 20.31 20.23
N MET A 98 9.76 20.75 20.63
CA MET A 98 10.44 20.28 21.85
C MET A 98 11.77 21.04 22.03
N MET A 99 11.72 21.94 23.03
CA MET A 99 12.81 22.62 23.76
C MET A 99 13.74 23.57 23.00
#